data_AF-A6VTY5-F1
#
_entry.id   AF-A6VTY5-F1
#
_cell.length_a   1.000
_cell.length_b   1.000
_cell.length_c   1.000
_cell.angle_alpha   90.00
_cell.angle_beta   90.00
_cell.angle_gamma   90.00
#
_symmetry.space_group_name_H-M   'P 1'
#
loop_
_entity.id
_entity.type
_entity.pdbx_description
1 polymer ?
#
loop_
_entity_poly.entity_id
_entity_poly.type
_entity_poly.pdbx_seq_one_letter_code
_entity_poly.pdbx_strand_id
1 'polypeptide(L)'
;MKTYELKKGKIMGLILGPLLIFWIIAAGFSIYMGNTLLEDGQSFIAYLIVVITTLVYVLLNLVIRFGNKKELWAFEIPFFFVTNKISLFLYGLSLCLYILRGAPPDQEYANGLIFIINATVTFSAIIGTFSNDVFMKTFEIKRTH
;
A
#
# COMPACT_ATOMS: atom_id res chain seq x y z
N MET A 1 27.40 -16.96 12.91
CA MET A 1 26.88 -15.82 12.12
C MET A 1 25.75 -16.24 11.16
N LYS A 2 25.93 -17.29 10.33
CA LYS A 2 24.89 -17.86 9.44
C LYS A 2 23.55 -18.23 10.09
N THR A 3 23.55 -18.70 11.34
CA THR A 3 22.34 -19.12 12.07
C THR A 3 21.45 -17.97 12.56
N TYR A 4 22.01 -16.78 12.77
CA TYR A 4 21.24 -15.59 13.19
C TYR A 4 20.49 -14.97 12.02
N GLU A 5 21.12 -14.90 10.84
CA GLU A 5 20.54 -14.40 9.59
C GLU A 5 19.35 -15.27 9.12
N LEU A 6 19.49 -16.60 9.17
CA LEU A 6 18.42 -17.56 8.86
C LEU A 6 17.20 -17.43 9.78
N LYS A 7 17.44 -17.15 11.07
CA LYS A 7 16.36 -16.93 12.04
C LYS A 7 15.63 -15.62 11.74
N LYS A 8 16.37 -14.57 11.36
CA LYS A 8 15.85 -13.24 11.01
C LYS A 8 14.97 -13.28 9.75
N GLY A 9 15.39 -13.98 8.70
CA GLY A 9 14.58 -14.15 7.49
C GLY A 9 13.28 -14.92 7.72
N LYS A 10 13.31 -15.99 8.54
CA LYS A 10 12.10 -16.73 8.94
C LYS A 10 11.14 -15.91 9.80
N ILE A 11 11.65 -15.15 10.76
CA ILE A 11 10.82 -14.28 11.62
C ILE A 11 10.16 -13.18 10.78
N MET A 12 10.90 -12.58 9.85
CA MET A 12 10.38 -11.51 8.99
C MET A 12 9.32 -12.01 8.00
N GLY A 13 9.49 -13.20 7.41
CA GLY A 13 8.43 -13.83 6.59
C GLY A 13 7.16 -14.17 7.39
N LEU A 14 7.31 -14.59 8.65
CA LEU A 14 6.19 -14.88 9.55
C LEU A 14 5.38 -13.63 9.91
N ILE A 15 6.04 -12.47 10.04
CA ILE A 15 5.40 -11.18 10.35
C ILE A 15 4.74 -10.56 9.10
N LEU A 16 5.30 -10.81 7.91
CA LEU A 16 4.80 -10.27 6.65
C LEU A 16 3.38 -10.77 6.32
N GLY A 17 3.08 -12.04 6.62
CA GLY A 17 1.77 -12.63 6.36
C GLY A 17 0.61 -11.88 7.06
N PRO A 18 0.63 -11.76 8.40
CA PRO A 18 -0.37 -11.01 9.14
C PRO A 18 -0.50 -9.53 8.70
N LEU A 19 0.62 -8.87 8.40
CA LEU A 19 0.62 -7.50 7.89
C LEU A 19 -0.05 -7.40 6.51
N LEU A 20 0.22 -8.35 5.62
CA LEU A 20 -0.43 -8.38 4.32
C LEU A 20 -1.95 -8.62 4.45
N ILE A 21 -2.36 -9.51 5.36
CA ILE A 21 -3.78 -9.73 5.67
C ILE A 21 -4.42 -8.44 6.18
N PHE A 22 -3.75 -7.69 7.07
CA PHE A 22 -4.21 -6.38 7.51
C PHE A 22 -4.45 -5.43 6.32
N TRP A 23 -3.52 -5.35 5.37
CA TRP A 23 -3.68 -4.48 4.20
C TRP A 23 -4.79 -4.94 3.25
N ILE A 24 -5.00 -6.25 3.10
CA ILE A 24 -6.12 -6.81 2.31
C ILE A 24 -7.46 -6.42 2.93
N ILE A 25 -7.61 -6.57 4.26
CA ILE A 25 -8.81 -6.15 4.98
C ILE A 25 -9.01 -4.65 4.84
N ALA A 26 -7.95 -3.87 4.99
CA ALA A 26 -7.97 -2.42 4.83
C ALA A 26 -8.38 -1.98 3.42
N ALA A 27 -7.92 -2.67 2.38
CA ALA A 27 -8.34 -2.43 1.00
C ALA A 27 -9.82 -2.74 0.79
N GLY A 28 -10.31 -3.87 1.34
CA GLY A 28 -11.75 -4.17 1.34
C GLY A 28 -12.58 -3.09 2.03
N PHE A 29 -12.10 -2.58 3.17
CA PHE A 29 -12.72 -1.47 3.88
C PHE A 29 -12.68 -0.16 3.06
N SER A 30 -11.60 0.09 2.31
CA SER A 30 -11.51 1.26 1.43
C SER A 30 -12.56 1.24 0.31
N ILE A 31 -12.89 0.06 -0.23
CA ILE A 31 -13.95 -0.10 -1.22
C ILE A 31 -15.32 0.19 -0.59
N TYR A 32 -15.56 -0.35 0.60
CA TYR A 32 -16.78 -0.04 1.36
C TYR A 32 -16.88 1.47 1.61
N MET A 33 -15.80 2.10 2.06
CA MET A 33 -15.72 3.54 2.27
C MET A 33 -16.07 4.30 0.99
N GLY A 34 -15.48 3.95 -0.15
CA GLY A 34 -15.78 4.55 -1.45
C GLY A 34 -17.27 4.49 -1.79
N ASN A 35 -17.89 3.33 -1.63
CA ASN A 35 -19.33 3.16 -1.90
C ASN A 35 -20.23 3.94 -0.94
N THR A 36 -19.76 4.26 0.27
CA THR A 36 -20.52 5.09 1.24
C THR A 36 -20.27 6.59 1.07
N LEU A 37 -19.10 6.97 0.53
CA LEU A 37 -18.63 8.35 0.49
C LEU A 37 -18.87 9.04 -0.85
N LEU A 38 -18.91 8.26 -1.94
CA LEU A 38 -18.97 8.78 -3.29
C LEU A 38 -20.40 8.70 -3.83
N GLU A 39 -20.83 9.76 -4.49
CA GLU A 39 -22.04 9.74 -5.30
C GLU A 39 -21.76 9.07 -6.66
N ASP A 40 -22.82 8.57 -7.33
CA ASP A 40 -22.71 7.82 -8.58
C ASP A 40 -21.92 8.58 -9.67
N GLY A 41 -22.11 9.90 -9.76
CA GLY A 41 -21.40 10.74 -10.74
C GLY A 41 -19.90 10.93 -10.47
N GLN A 42 -19.46 10.77 -9.21
CA GLN A 42 -18.08 11.02 -8.79
C GLN A 42 -17.25 9.72 -8.67
N SER A 43 -17.94 8.60 -8.49
CA SER A 43 -17.34 7.29 -8.24
C SER A 43 -16.33 6.91 -9.31
N PHE A 44 -16.71 6.98 -10.59
CA PHE A 44 -15.83 6.58 -11.70
C PHE A 44 -14.50 7.36 -11.71
N ILE A 45 -14.57 8.69 -11.56
CA ILE A 45 -13.38 9.55 -11.58
C ILE A 45 -12.51 9.26 -10.35
N ALA A 46 -13.10 9.11 -9.16
CA ALA A 46 -12.35 8.82 -7.94
C ALA A 46 -11.61 7.47 -8.03
N TYR A 47 -12.27 6.40 -8.51
CA TYR A 47 -11.61 5.10 -8.73
C TYR A 47 -10.49 5.19 -9.77
N LEU A 48 -10.67 5.97 -10.84
CA LEU A 48 -9.63 6.18 -11.86
C LEU A 48 -8.41 6.90 -11.26
N ILE A 49 -8.63 7.93 -10.42
CA ILE A 49 -7.57 8.61 -9.68
C ILE A 49 -6.85 7.63 -8.74
N VAL A 50 -7.58 6.76 -8.03
CA VAL A 50 -6.98 5.73 -7.17
C VAL A 50 -6.06 4.81 -7.96
N VAL A 51 -6.50 4.32 -9.14
CA VAL A 51 -5.68 3.47 -10.00
C VAL A 51 -4.40 4.18 -10.41
N ILE A 52 -4.51 5.41 -10.94
CA ILE A 52 -3.35 6.18 -11.41
C ILE A 52 -2.38 6.45 -10.24
N THR A 53 -2.90 6.98 -9.13
CA THR A 53 -2.07 7.35 -7.98
C THR A 53 -1.41 6.13 -7.33
N THR A 54 -2.09 4.97 -7.30
CA THR A 54 -1.52 3.70 -6.83
C THR A 54 -0.36 3.26 -7.70
N LEU A 55 -0.55 3.24 -9.02
CA LEU A 55 0.51 2.86 -9.96
C LEU A 55 1.71 3.80 -9.87
N VAL A 56 1.46 5.11 -9.84
CA VAL A 56 2.51 6.13 -9.70
C VAL A 56 3.26 5.94 -8.38
N TYR A 57 2.54 5.77 -7.27
CA TYR A 57 3.16 5.60 -5.95
C TYR A 57 4.03 4.34 -5.88
N VAL A 58 3.54 3.21 -6.39
CA VAL A 58 4.30 1.94 -6.43
C VAL A 58 5.53 2.08 -7.31
N LEU A 59 5.37 2.54 -8.56
CA LEU A 59 6.47 2.68 -9.51
C LEU A 59 7.54 3.65 -9.03
N LEU A 60 7.15 4.82 -8.51
CA LEU A 60 8.10 5.79 -7.96
C LEU A 60 8.90 5.20 -6.80
N ASN A 61 8.24 4.54 -5.84
CA ASN A 61 8.96 3.95 -4.71
C ASN A 61 9.89 2.82 -5.16
N LEU A 62 9.47 1.99 -6.12
CA LEU A 62 10.31 0.93 -6.67
C LEU A 62 11.56 1.49 -7.35
N VAL A 63 11.38 2.42 -8.30
CA VAL A 63 12.50 2.99 -9.07
C VAL A 63 13.44 3.80 -8.19
N ILE A 64 12.90 4.71 -7.36
CA ILE A 64 13.73 5.64 -6.57
C ILE A 64 14.51 4.90 -5.48
N ARG A 65 13.89 3.93 -4.78
CA ARG A 65 14.53 3.26 -3.64
C ARG A 65 15.33 2.03 -4.02
N PHE A 66 14.93 1.32 -5.06
CA PHE A 66 15.47 -0.01 -5.39
C PHE A 66 16.07 -0.10 -6.80
N GLY A 67 15.78 0.85 -7.70
CA GLY A 67 16.25 0.78 -9.10
C GLY A 67 17.77 0.78 -9.29
N ASN A 68 18.52 1.31 -8.32
CA ASN A 68 19.99 1.35 -8.36
C ASN A 68 20.66 0.20 -7.57
N LYS A 69 19.89 -0.68 -6.93
CA LYS A 69 20.45 -1.76 -6.11
C LYS A 69 20.79 -2.97 -6.99
N LYS A 70 21.99 -3.52 -6.80
CA LYS A 70 22.45 -4.73 -7.52
C LYS A 70 22.06 -6.04 -6.84
N GLU A 71 21.86 -5.97 -5.52
CA GLU A 71 21.44 -7.09 -4.68
C GLU A 71 20.34 -6.62 -3.74
N LEU A 72 19.29 -7.42 -3.60
CA LEU A 72 18.17 -7.17 -2.70
C LEU A 72 17.76 -8.45 -2.00
N TRP A 73 17.38 -8.31 -0.75
CA TRP A 73 16.78 -9.41 -0.03
C TRP A 73 15.36 -9.67 -0.54
N ALA A 74 15.01 -10.95 -0.64
CA ALA A 74 13.74 -11.45 -1.18
C ALA A 74 12.48 -10.76 -0.64
N PHE A 75 12.50 -10.33 0.63
CA PHE A 75 11.33 -9.73 1.28
C PHE A 75 11.52 -8.23 1.58
N GLU A 76 12.60 -7.60 1.13
CA GLU A 76 12.88 -6.19 1.45
C GLU A 76 11.87 -5.24 0.79
N ILE A 77 11.50 -5.47 -0.47
CA ILE A 77 10.43 -4.71 -1.16
C ILE A 77 9.06 -4.95 -0.50
N PRO A 78 8.59 -6.21 -0.33
CA PRO A 78 7.35 -6.50 0.40
C PRO A 78 7.28 -5.84 1.77
N PHE A 79 8.36 -5.99 2.56
CA PHE A 79 8.42 -5.46 3.91
C PHE A 79 8.35 -3.93 3.92
N PHE A 80 9.03 -3.27 2.98
CA PHE A 80 8.95 -1.83 2.82
C PHE A 80 7.51 -1.36 2.58
N PHE A 81 6.78 -1.98 1.65
CA PHE A 81 5.42 -1.56 1.33
C PHE A 81 4.43 -1.79 2.47
N VAL A 82 4.51 -2.93 3.18
CA VAL A 82 3.57 -3.21 4.27
C VAL A 82 3.90 -2.51 5.58
N THR A 83 5.13 -2.06 5.79
CA THR A 83 5.56 -1.37 7.04
C THR A 83 5.86 0.12 6.85
N ASN A 84 5.55 0.68 5.68
CA ASN A 84 5.83 2.09 5.42
C ASN A 84 5.07 2.98 6.42
N LYS A 85 5.83 3.72 7.24
CA LYS A 85 5.30 4.62 8.28
C LYS A 85 4.38 5.68 7.69
N ILE A 86 4.70 6.20 6.50
CA ILE A 86 3.88 7.21 5.83
C ILE A 86 2.54 6.60 5.42
N SER A 87 2.57 5.39 4.84
CA SER A 87 1.35 4.65 4.49
C SER A 87 0.48 4.37 5.72
N LEU A 88 1.08 3.85 6.80
CA LEU A 88 0.35 3.59 8.04
C LEU A 88 -0.27 4.86 8.64
N PHE A 89 0.48 5.97 8.63
CA PHE A 89 0.00 7.26 9.09
C PHE A 89 -1.16 7.78 8.24
N LEU A 90 -1.03 7.78 6.91
CA LEU A 90 -2.09 8.23 6.00
C LEU A 90 -3.34 7.36 6.08
N TYR A 91 -3.16 6.04 6.23
CA TYR A 91 -4.28 5.11 6.46
C TYR A 91 -4.99 5.42 7.78
N GLY A 92 -4.24 5.57 8.88
CA GLY A 92 -4.80 5.93 10.19
C GLY A 92 -5.49 7.29 10.19
N LEU A 93 -4.90 8.28 9.52
CA LEU A 93 -5.47 9.63 9.38
C LEU A 93 -6.78 9.61 8.60
N SER A 94 -6.80 8.98 7.43
CA SER A 94 -8.03 8.86 6.61
C SER A 94 -9.13 8.08 7.33
N LEU A 95 -8.79 7.02 8.06
CA LEU A 95 -9.74 6.28 8.89
C LEU A 95 -10.29 7.13 10.04
N CYS A 96 -9.44 7.90 10.70
CA CYS A 96 -9.85 8.82 11.78
C CYS A 96 -10.80 9.90 11.24
N LEU A 97 -10.47 10.50 10.09
CA LEU A 97 -11.32 11.48 9.42
C LEU A 97 -12.67 10.88 9.01
N TYR A 98 -12.69 9.64 8.54
CA TYR A 98 -13.94 8.93 8.21
C TYR A 98 -14.83 8.73 9.45
N ILE A 99 -14.26 8.32 10.58
CA ILE A 99 -15.00 8.03 11.82
C ILE A 99 -15.46 9.32 12.52
N LEU A 100 -14.59 10.32 12.61
CA LEU A 100 -14.86 11.60 13.29
C LEU A 100 -15.73 12.56 12.47
N ARG A 101 -16.07 12.18 11.23
CA ARG A 101 -16.76 13.04 10.27
C ARG A 101 -18.08 13.64 10.77
N GLY A 102 -18.76 13.03 11.75
CA GLY A 102 -19.95 13.56 12.45
C GLY A 102 -20.85 14.46 11.58
N ALA A 103 -21.87 13.88 10.94
CA ALA A 103 -22.80 14.49 9.96
C ALA A 103 -22.75 16.04 9.86
N PRO A 104 -22.30 16.58 8.71
CA PRO A 104 -23.21 16.62 7.56
C PRO A 104 -22.66 16.02 6.25
N PRO A 105 -23.56 15.72 5.28
CA PRO A 105 -23.25 15.11 3.99
C PRO A 105 -22.49 16.02 3.00
N ASP A 106 -22.51 17.34 3.23
CA ASP A 106 -22.38 18.36 2.17
C ASP A 106 -20.94 18.68 1.71
N GLN A 107 -19.96 17.81 2.01
CA GLN A 107 -18.55 18.01 1.61
C GLN A 107 -18.08 16.91 0.64
N GLU A 108 -18.64 16.91 -0.56
CA GLU A 108 -18.34 15.95 -1.64
C GLU A 108 -16.83 15.79 -1.91
N TYR A 109 -16.10 16.91 -2.05
CA TYR A 109 -14.65 16.88 -2.32
C TYR A 109 -13.83 16.29 -1.17
N ALA A 110 -14.20 16.56 0.08
CA ALA A 110 -13.51 16.02 1.24
C ALA A 110 -13.70 14.50 1.32
N ASN A 111 -14.90 14.01 1.03
CA ASN A 111 -15.22 12.59 0.99
C ASN A 111 -14.42 11.86 -0.08
N GLY A 112 -14.35 12.43 -1.28
CA GLY A 112 -13.53 11.92 -2.37
C GLY A 112 -12.06 11.80 -1.99
N LEU A 113 -11.50 12.84 -1.36
CA LEU A 113 -10.10 12.83 -0.92
C LEU A 113 -9.82 11.78 0.16
N ILE A 114 -10.71 11.64 1.16
CA ILE A 114 -10.57 10.62 2.22
C ILE A 114 -10.52 9.23 1.59
N PHE A 115 -11.45 8.93 0.68
CA PHE A 115 -11.47 7.67 -0.05
C PHE A 115 -10.20 7.48 -0.89
N ILE A 116 -9.82 8.46 -1.72
CA ILE A 116 -8.65 8.36 -2.61
C ILE A 116 -7.39 8.07 -1.80
N ILE A 117 -7.15 8.82 -0.72
CA ILE A 117 -5.97 8.61 0.13
C ILE A 117 -5.99 7.20 0.75
N ASN A 118 -7.12 6.77 1.28
CA ASN A 118 -7.23 5.46 1.94
C ASN A 118 -7.02 4.31 0.94
N ALA A 119 -7.71 4.36 -0.20
CA ALA A 119 -7.63 3.35 -1.23
C ALA A 119 -6.22 3.30 -1.86
N THR A 120 -5.66 4.44 -2.26
CA THR A 120 -4.33 4.49 -2.87
C THR A 120 -3.26 3.87 -1.98
N VAL A 121 -3.28 4.17 -0.68
CA VAL A 121 -2.31 3.64 0.27
C VAL A 121 -2.46 2.13 0.46
N THR A 122 -3.69 1.66 0.64
CA THR A 122 -3.98 0.23 0.89
C THR A 122 -3.67 -0.63 -0.34
N PHE A 123 -4.11 -0.21 -1.54
CA PHE A 123 -3.80 -0.91 -2.78
C PHE A 123 -2.32 -0.85 -3.13
N SER A 124 -1.63 0.27 -2.86
CA SER A 124 -0.18 0.37 -3.06
C SER A 124 0.60 -0.60 -2.19
N ALA A 125 0.17 -0.82 -0.94
CA ALA A 125 0.81 -1.77 -0.04
C ALA A 125 0.71 -3.21 -0.58
N ILE A 126 -0.45 -3.57 -1.13
CA ILE A 126 -0.71 -4.91 -1.71
C ILE A 126 0.06 -5.07 -3.02
N ILE A 127 -0.15 -4.16 -3.99
CA ILE A 127 0.46 -4.24 -5.32
C ILE A 127 1.98 -4.16 -5.22
N GLY A 128 2.51 -3.24 -4.42
CA GLY A 128 3.95 -3.12 -4.17
C GLY A 128 4.57 -4.40 -3.58
N THR A 129 3.83 -5.11 -2.72
CA THR A 129 4.25 -6.41 -2.18
C THR A 129 4.39 -7.47 -3.27
N PHE A 130 3.40 -7.60 -4.16
CA PHE A 130 3.43 -8.59 -5.24
C PHE A 130 4.29 -8.19 -6.45
N SER A 131 4.65 -6.92 -6.58
CA SER A 131 5.48 -6.42 -7.69
C SER A 131 6.96 -6.82 -7.58
N ASN A 132 7.37 -7.41 -6.45
CA ASN A 132 8.76 -7.72 -6.12
C ASN A 132 9.46 -8.60 -7.17
N ASP A 133 8.90 -9.76 -7.49
CA ASP A 133 9.55 -10.72 -8.39
C ASP A 133 9.67 -10.17 -9.83
N VAL A 134 8.64 -9.46 -10.29
CA VAL A 134 8.63 -8.80 -11.61
C VAL A 134 9.70 -7.71 -11.65
N PHE A 135 9.76 -6.86 -10.61
CA PHE A 135 10.73 -5.75 -10.54
C PHE A 135 12.18 -6.26 -10.49
N MET A 136 12.48 -7.24 -9.62
CA MET A 136 13.83 -7.80 -9.53
C MET A 136 14.29 -8.44 -10.84
N LYS A 137 13.36 -9.10 -11.57
CA LYS A 137 13.64 -9.66 -12.89
C LYS A 137 13.91 -8.57 -13.94
N THR A 138 13.11 -7.51 -13.96
CA THR A 138 13.27 -6.41 -14.94
C THR A 138 14.57 -5.63 -14.76
N PHE A 139 15.03 -5.44 -13.52
CA PHE A 139 16.26 -4.69 -13.21
C PHE A 139 17.49 -5.58 -12.98
N GLU A 140 17.41 -6.88 -13.32
CA GLU A 140 18.49 -7.87 -13.14
C GLU A 140 19.08 -7.91 -11.71
N ILE A 141 18.24 -7.63 -10.72
CA ILE A 141 18.66 -7.55 -9.33
C ILE A 141 18.84 -8.95 -8.78
N LYS A 142 20.05 -9.25 -8.27
CA LYS A 142 20.33 -10.54 -7.65
C LYS A 142 19.59 -10.66 -6.31
N ARG A 143 18.87 -11.77 -6.15
CA ARG A 143 18.15 -12.09 -4.91
C ARG A 143 19.12 -12.67 -3.89
N THR A 144 19.27 -11.98 -2.75
CA THR A 144 19.96 -12.51 -1.58
C THR A 144 18.97 -13.24 -0.66
N HIS A 145 19.45 -14.30 0.00
CA HIS A 145 18.66 -15.29 0.76
C HIS A 145 17.76 -14.69 1.84
#